data_AF-A0A1V4PXU7-F1
#
_entry.id   AF-A0A1V4PXU7-F1
#
_cell.length_a   1.000
_cell.length_b   1.000
_cell.length_c   1.000
_cell.angle_alpha   90.00
_cell.angle_beta   90.00
_cell.angle_gamma   90.00
#
_symmetry.space_group_name_H-M   'P 1'
#
loop_
_entity.id
_entity.type
_entity.pdbx_description
1 polymer ?
#
loop_
_entity_poly.entity_id
_entity_poly.type
_entity_poly.pdbx_seq_one_letter_code
_entity_poly.pdbx_strand_id
1 'polypeptide(L)' 'MSPNATVTLGGSAARTDLLGTPLDSTESTLLDVYQALKRLVADDSIAPCAASNARAALAAVSLVLTDLAVEFEPLTDLNC' A
#
# COMPACT_ATOMS: atom_id res chain seq x y z
N MET A 1 29.37 -18.16 30.39
CA MET A 1 29.50 -17.92 28.94
C MET A 1 28.11 -18.03 28.34
N SER A 2 27.42 -16.90 28.15
CA SER A 2 26.08 -16.87 27.53
C SER A 2 26.23 -16.86 26.01
N PRO A 3 25.45 -17.66 25.27
CA PRO A 3 25.45 -17.59 23.81
C PRO A 3 24.70 -16.33 23.37
N ASN A 4 25.33 -15.50 22.54
CA ASN A 4 24.69 -14.39 21.86
C ASN A 4 23.58 -14.93 20.96
N ALA A 5 22.35 -14.53 21.24
CA ALA A 5 21.25 -14.68 20.30
C ALA A 5 21.48 -13.69 19.14
N THR A 6 22.00 -14.20 18.04
CA THR A 6 21.97 -13.48 16.76
C THR A 6 20.51 -13.33 16.35
N VAL A 7 19.99 -12.11 16.48
CA VAL A 7 18.68 -11.73 15.93
C VAL A 7 18.85 -11.66 14.41
N THR A 8 18.44 -12.72 13.72
CA THR A 8 18.19 -12.66 12.29
C THR A 8 16.91 -11.85 12.10
N LEU A 9 17.06 -10.53 11.87
CA LEU A 9 15.96 -9.73 11.35
C LEU A 9 15.62 -10.35 9.99
N GLY A 10 14.47 -11.03 9.93
CA GLY A 10 13.94 -11.59 8.69
C GLY A 10 13.94 -10.48 7.65
N GLY A 11 14.67 -10.69 6.56
CA GLY A 11 14.69 -9.74 5.45
C GLY A 11 13.25 -9.55 5.00
N SER A 12 12.70 -8.35 5.20
CA SER A 12 11.54 -7.92 4.43
C SER A 12 11.95 -8.11 2.98
N ALA A 13 11.30 -9.03 2.26
CA ALA A 13 11.54 -9.18 0.84
C ALA A 13 11.47 -7.78 0.23
N ALA A 14 12.52 -7.38 -0.49
CA ALA A 14 12.57 -6.07 -1.11
C ALA A 14 11.34 -5.95 -2.01
N ARG A 15 10.46 -4.98 -1.72
CA ARG A 15 9.31 -4.71 -2.57
C ARG A 15 9.84 -4.24 -3.92
N THR A 16 9.28 -4.75 -4.99
CA THR A 16 9.62 -4.32 -6.35
C THR A 16 8.40 -3.75 -7.03
N ASP A 17 8.63 -2.85 -7.98
CA ASP A 17 7.62 -2.43 -8.94
C ASP A 17 7.28 -3.61 -9.90
N LEU A 18 6.35 -3.36 -10.83
CA LEU A 18 5.93 -4.31 -11.86
C LEU A 18 7.00 -4.57 -12.92
N LEU A 19 8.12 -3.81 -12.91
CA LEU A 19 9.26 -3.95 -13.81
C LEU A 19 10.43 -4.72 -13.14
N GLY A 20 10.30 -5.09 -11.85
CA GLY A 20 11.31 -5.80 -11.08
C GLY A 20 12.37 -4.89 -10.43
N THR A 21 12.16 -3.58 -10.44
CA THR A 21 13.03 -2.60 -9.76
C THR A 21 12.65 -2.52 -8.28
N PRO A 22 13.62 -2.50 -7.34
CA PRO A 22 13.32 -2.26 -5.93
C PRO A 22 12.65 -0.89 -5.73
N LEU A 23 11.58 -0.86 -4.93
CA LEU A 23 10.90 0.39 -4.62
C LEU A 23 11.79 1.33 -3.82
N ASP A 24 11.78 2.61 -4.17
CA ASP A 24 12.39 3.64 -3.37
C ASP A 24 11.54 3.95 -2.10
N SER A 25 12.02 4.87 -1.27
CA SER A 25 11.32 5.24 -0.03
C SER A 25 9.97 5.90 -0.28
N THR A 26 9.83 6.65 -1.37
CA THR A 26 8.62 7.36 -1.74
C THR A 26 7.58 6.38 -2.27
N GLU A 27 7.95 5.52 -3.20
CA GLU A 27 7.11 4.45 -3.76
C GLU A 27 6.62 3.51 -2.66
N SER A 28 7.53 3.10 -1.77
CA SER A 28 7.20 2.31 -0.59
C SER A 28 6.15 2.99 0.29
N THR A 29 6.30 4.29 0.54
CA THR A 29 5.36 5.07 1.36
C THR A 29 4.00 5.20 0.67
N LEU A 30 3.98 5.48 -0.63
CA LEU A 30 2.75 5.57 -1.42
C LEU A 30 1.99 4.25 -1.42
N LEU A 31 2.71 3.13 -1.57
CA LEU A 31 2.13 1.80 -1.51
C LEU A 31 1.54 1.50 -0.12
N ASP A 32 2.20 1.93 0.96
CA ASP A 32 1.68 1.77 2.33
C ASP A 32 0.40 2.59 2.55
N VAL A 33 0.35 3.82 2.04
CA VAL A 33 -0.85 4.68 2.07
C VAL A 33 -1.99 4.05 1.28
N TYR A 34 -1.72 3.54 0.08
CA TYR A 34 -2.69 2.85 -0.75
C TYR A 34 -3.31 1.65 -0.02
N GLN A 35 -2.47 0.79 0.58
CA GLN A 35 -2.94 -0.38 1.34
C GLN A 35 -3.73 0.03 2.59
N ALA A 36 -3.36 1.12 3.25
CA ALA A 36 -4.13 1.65 4.37
C ALA A 36 -5.51 2.16 3.95
N LEU A 37 -5.59 2.87 2.82
CA LEU A 37 -6.85 3.36 2.26
C LEU A 37 -7.75 2.20 1.81
N LYS A 38 -7.20 1.16 1.17
CA LYS A 38 -7.98 -0.06 0.83
C LYS A 38 -8.61 -0.68 2.08
N ARG A 39 -7.84 -0.84 3.15
CA ARG A 39 -8.35 -1.36 4.43
C ARG A 39 -9.44 -0.48 5.02
N LEU A 40 -9.28 0.85 4.95
CA LEU A 40 -10.27 1.79 5.46
C LEU A 40 -11.57 1.76 4.64
N VAL A 41 -11.48 1.69 3.32
CA VAL A 41 -12.66 1.60 2.43
C VAL A 41 -13.40 0.28 2.59
N ALA A 42 -12.70 -0.80 2.93
CA ALA A 42 -13.29 -2.11 3.21
C ALA A 42 -13.92 -2.23 4.62
N ASP A 43 -13.78 -1.23 5.48
CA ASP A 43 -14.36 -1.21 6.81
C ASP A 43 -15.79 -0.63 6.78
N ASP A 44 -16.79 -1.49 6.85
CA ASP A 44 -18.21 -1.11 6.87
C ASP A 44 -18.64 -0.34 8.14
N SER A 45 -17.77 -0.22 9.15
CA SER A 45 -18.07 0.47 10.41
C SER A 45 -17.78 1.97 10.41
N ILE A 46 -17.09 2.49 9.39
CA ILE A 46 -16.75 3.92 9.31
C ILE A 46 -17.94 4.78 8.87
N ALA A 47 -17.92 6.05 9.28
CA ALA A 47 -18.96 7.00 8.86
C ALA A 47 -19.00 7.14 7.32
N PRO A 48 -20.19 7.27 6.69
CA PRO A 48 -20.31 7.35 5.23
C PRO A 48 -19.49 8.47 4.59
N CYS A 49 -19.37 9.62 5.26
CA CYS A 49 -18.54 10.73 4.79
C CYS A 49 -17.04 10.37 4.78
N ALA A 50 -16.58 9.58 5.75
CA ALA A 50 -15.21 9.09 5.81
C ALA A 50 -14.97 8.09 4.67
N ALA A 51 -15.88 7.14 4.45
CA ALA A 51 -15.79 6.19 3.34
C ALA A 51 -15.72 6.88 1.98
N SER A 52 -16.58 7.87 1.74
CA SER A 52 -16.59 8.63 0.48
C SER A 52 -15.27 9.34 0.22
N ASN A 53 -14.69 10.00 1.24
CA ASN A 53 -13.41 10.70 1.08
C ASN A 53 -12.22 9.73 1.00
N ALA A 54 -12.29 8.59 1.70
CA ALA A 54 -11.28 7.54 1.60
C ALA A 54 -11.22 6.94 0.19
N ARG A 55 -12.37 6.71 -0.47
CA ARG A 55 -12.43 6.29 -1.88
C ARG A 55 -11.80 7.32 -2.82
N ALA A 56 -12.12 8.60 -2.64
CA ALA A 56 -11.54 9.67 -3.45
C ALA A 56 -10.01 9.74 -3.30
N ALA A 57 -9.50 9.61 -2.07
CA ALA A 57 -8.07 9.55 -1.81
C ALA A 57 -7.44 8.28 -2.42
N LEU A 58 -8.12 7.12 -2.29
CA LEU A 58 -7.65 5.84 -2.84
C LEU A 58 -7.48 5.91 -4.36
N ALA A 59 -8.48 6.46 -5.06
CA ALA A 59 -8.43 6.66 -6.51
C ALA A 59 -7.28 7.59 -6.93
N ALA A 60 -7.03 8.67 -6.19
CA ALA A 60 -5.93 9.57 -6.50
C ALA A 60 -4.55 8.90 -6.31
N VAL A 61 -4.37 8.11 -5.24
CA VAL A 61 -3.12 7.39 -4.97
C VAL A 61 -2.91 6.25 -5.97
N SER A 62 -3.96 5.54 -6.36
CA SER A 62 -3.85 4.43 -7.31
C SER A 62 -3.36 4.88 -8.69
N LEU A 63 -3.72 6.09 -9.12
CA LEU A 63 -3.19 6.69 -10.34
C LEU A 63 -1.68 6.90 -10.27
N VAL A 64 -1.16 7.40 -9.14
CA VAL A 64 0.28 7.60 -8.94
C VAL A 64 1.03 6.27 -8.95
N LEU A 65 0.51 5.25 -8.26
CA LEU A 65 1.13 3.92 -8.25
C LEU A 65 1.12 3.26 -9.64
N THR A 66 0.06 3.49 -10.41
CA THR A 66 -0.02 2.99 -11.79
C THR A 66 1.01 3.67 -12.68
N ASP A 67 1.15 5.00 -12.59
CA ASP A 67 2.11 5.77 -13.39
C ASP A 67 3.56 5.41 -13.06
N LEU A 68 3.86 5.15 -11.79
CA LEU A 68 5.17 4.67 -11.33
C LEU A 68 5.40 3.16 -11.58
N ALA A 69 4.44 2.48 -12.22
CA ALA A 69 4.45 1.03 -12.42
C ALA A 69 4.61 0.22 -11.12
N VAL A 70 4.21 0.76 -9.97
CA VAL A 70 4.32 0.10 -8.66
C VAL A 70 3.22 -0.94 -8.46
N GLU A 71 1.97 -0.59 -8.77
CA GLU A 71 0.80 -1.44 -8.61
C GLU A 71 -0.25 -1.04 -9.66
N PHE A 72 -0.95 -2.02 -10.24
CA PHE A 72 -2.09 -1.76 -11.12
C PHE A 72 -3.27 -2.64 -10.71
N GLU A 73 -4.34 -2.00 -10.27
CA GLU A 73 -5.58 -2.67 -9.88
C GLU A 73 -6.79 -1.83 -10.34
N PRO A 74 -7.69 -2.40 -11.15
CA PRO A 74 -8.94 -1.73 -11.50
C PRO A 74 -9.85 -1.77 -10.26
N LEU A 75 -9.86 -0.69 -9.48
CA LEU A 75 -10.62 -0.48 -8.22
C LEU A 75 -12.16 -0.50 -8.36
N THR A 76 -12.69 -1.15 -9.39
CA THR A 76 -14.11 -1.13 -9.75
C THR A 76 -14.99 -1.83 -8.72
N ASP A 77 -14.42 -2.75 -7.94
CA ASP A 77 -15.05 -3.44 -6.81
C ASP A 77 -15.24 -2.55 -5.59
N LEU A 78 -14.41 -1.51 -5.44
CA LEU A 78 -14.47 -0.55 -4.32
C LEU A 78 -15.33 0.69 -4.62
N ASN A 79 -16.03 0.72 -5.75
CA ASN A 79 -16.82 1.87 -6.23
C ASN A 79 -15.99 3.17 -6.24
N CYS A 80 -14.73 3.07 -6.67
CA CYS A 80 -13.80 4.18 -6.85
C CYS A 80 -13.78 4.67 -8.31
#